data_AF-A0A2N5A5I9-F1
#
_entry.id   AF-A0A2N5A5I9-F1
#
_cell.length_a   1.000
_cell.length_b   1.000
_cell.length_c   1.000
_cell.angle_alpha   90.00
_cell.angle_beta   90.00
_cell.angle_gamma   90.00
#
_symmetry.space_group_name_H-M   'P 1'
#
loop_
_entity.id
_entity.type
_entity.pdbx_description
1 polymer ?
#
loop_
_entity_poly.entity_id
_entity_poly.type
_entity_poly.pdbx_seq_one_letter_code
_entity_poly.pdbx_strand_id
1 'polypeptide(L)'
;EYGIMAMALVIINLGILLRDLGTSAAIIQKKSLSQDLVNTVFWLNSFMGLALAIIVAVSAPFVSSFYGQVKLFPVLILLSITFPLSSCAATHLALLERESRFKTISFIEVSSSIIAVIVAITMANMGFGVFSLVGQAIILNLMSAIQFWRASKWRPYFKRFINLDELRSIFGFSANLSLFNFINYFSRNADSFIIGKFLSAAILGSYNLAYRLMLFPIQTLTFVANRSLYPILSRHQDDNSVISKNYFNCVFIILMLT
;
A
#
# COMPACT_ATOMS: atom_id res chain seq x y z
N GLU A 1 7.04 21.36 10.55
CA GLU A 1 5.79 20.71 10.07
C GLU A 1 6.07 19.45 9.27
N TYR A 2 6.81 19.55 8.17
CA TYR A 2 7.25 18.40 7.37
C TYR A 2 7.97 17.30 8.17
N GLY A 3 8.79 17.66 9.18
CA GLY A 3 9.46 16.68 10.04
C GLY A 3 8.49 15.81 10.87
N ILE A 4 7.39 16.38 11.38
CA ILE A 4 6.36 15.63 12.12
C ILE A 4 5.64 14.65 11.20
N MET A 5 5.30 15.11 9.99
CA MET A 5 4.71 14.23 8.99
C MET A 5 5.66 13.11 8.57
N ALA A 6 6.95 13.40 8.38
CA ALA A 6 7.96 12.38 8.06
C ALA A 6 8.08 11.31 9.16
N MET A 7 8.09 11.72 10.44
CA MET A 7 8.06 10.78 11.58
C MET A 7 6.79 9.92 11.57
N ALA A 8 5.63 10.52 11.33
CA ALA A 8 4.38 9.79 11.24
C ALA A 8 4.36 8.80 10.07
N LEU A 9 4.89 9.18 8.90
CA LEU A 9 4.95 8.33 7.70
C LEU A 9 5.76 7.05 7.93
N VAL A 10 6.80 7.08 8.75
CA VAL A 10 7.55 5.85 9.10
C VAL A 10 6.63 4.82 9.77
N ILE A 11 5.84 5.27 10.75
CA ILE A 11 4.89 4.40 11.47
C ILE A 11 3.77 3.95 10.53
N ILE A 12 3.23 4.86 9.72
CA ILE A 12 2.12 4.55 8.81
C ILE A 12 2.54 3.56 7.72
N ASN A 13 3.72 3.76 7.10
CA ASN A 13 4.23 2.87 6.07
C ASN A 13 4.48 1.45 6.61
N LEU A 14 4.96 1.34 7.84
CA LEU A 14 5.13 0.05 8.50
C LEU A 14 3.78 -0.66 8.70
N GLY A 15 2.76 0.09 9.14
CA GLY A 15 1.40 -0.46 9.29
C GLY A 15 0.79 -0.90 7.94
N ILE A 16 1.06 -0.17 6.84
CA ILE A 16 0.53 -0.51 5.51
C ILE A 16 1.03 -1.89 5.06
N LEU A 17 2.28 -2.25 5.36
CA LEU A 17 2.85 -3.56 5.01
C LEU A 17 2.16 -4.72 5.74
N LEU A 18 1.65 -4.48 6.94
CA LEU A 18 1.00 -5.48 7.77
C LEU A 18 -0.52 -5.54 7.54
N ARG A 19 -1.06 -4.60 6.76
CA ARG A 19 -2.51 -4.34 6.68
C ARG A 19 -3.32 -5.48 6.08
N ASP A 20 -2.87 -6.04 4.95
CA ASP A 20 -3.64 -7.06 4.23
C ASP A 20 -2.91 -8.41 4.13
N LEU A 21 -1.71 -8.54 4.72
CA LEU A 21 -0.92 -9.78 4.80
C LEU A 21 -0.92 -10.61 3.49
N GLY A 22 -0.85 -9.93 2.33
CA GLY A 22 -0.84 -10.61 1.03
C GLY A 22 -2.14 -11.32 0.64
N THR A 23 -3.23 -11.14 1.39
CA THR A 23 -4.55 -11.71 1.08
C THR A 23 -5.17 -11.12 -0.18
N SER A 24 -4.93 -9.83 -0.44
CA SER A 24 -5.31 -9.15 -1.68
C SER A 24 -4.69 -9.83 -2.91
N ALA A 25 -3.40 -10.15 -2.85
CA ALA A 25 -2.70 -10.88 -3.91
C ALA A 25 -3.19 -12.32 -4.06
N ALA A 26 -3.59 -12.97 -2.96
CA ALA A 26 -4.16 -14.31 -3.00
C ALA A 26 -5.50 -14.35 -3.76
N ILE A 27 -6.34 -13.32 -3.59
CA ILE A 27 -7.57 -13.15 -4.37
C ILE A 27 -7.25 -13.06 -5.86
N ILE A 28 -6.21 -12.34 -6.27
CA ILE A 28 -5.85 -12.18 -7.68
C ILE A 28 -5.33 -13.49 -8.27
N GLN A 29 -4.51 -14.23 -7.52
CA GLN A 29 -3.87 -15.46 -8.01
C GLN A 29 -4.82 -16.66 -8.09
N LYS A 30 -5.80 -16.80 -7.18
CA LYS A 30 -6.60 -18.03 -7.06
C LYS A 30 -7.48 -18.26 -8.30
N LYS A 31 -7.34 -19.39 -9.00
CA LYS A 31 -8.08 -19.66 -10.26
C LYS A 31 -9.60 -19.60 -10.10
N SER A 32 -10.16 -20.28 -9.10
CA SER A 32 -11.60 -20.24 -8.78
C SER A 32 -11.84 -19.41 -7.51
N LEU A 33 -12.71 -18.41 -7.62
CA LEU A 33 -13.03 -17.51 -6.51
C LEU A 33 -14.41 -17.84 -5.96
N SER A 34 -14.44 -18.33 -4.72
CA SER A 34 -15.68 -18.47 -3.96
C SER A 34 -16.08 -17.12 -3.37
N GLN A 35 -17.37 -16.82 -3.33
CA GLN A 35 -17.91 -15.63 -2.65
C GLN A 35 -17.57 -15.64 -1.15
N ASP A 36 -17.53 -16.82 -0.54
CA ASP A 36 -17.18 -17.00 0.88
C ASP A 36 -15.71 -16.64 1.15
N LEU A 37 -14.82 -16.91 0.20
CA LEU A 37 -13.41 -16.50 0.32
C LEU A 37 -13.27 -14.99 0.29
N VAL A 38 -13.94 -14.32 -0.66
CA VAL A 38 -13.90 -12.85 -0.78
C VAL A 38 -14.45 -12.20 0.49
N ASN A 39 -15.55 -12.74 1.02
CA ASN A 39 -16.13 -12.27 2.27
C ASN A 39 -15.17 -12.47 3.45
N THR A 40 -14.54 -13.64 3.54
CA THR A 40 -13.56 -13.96 4.58
C THR A 40 -12.35 -13.02 4.53
N VAL A 41 -11.81 -12.77 3.33
CA VAL A 41 -10.67 -11.85 3.14
C VAL A 41 -11.06 -10.42 3.46
N PHE A 42 -12.26 -9.97 3.07
CA PHE A 42 -12.78 -8.67 3.43
C PHE A 42 -12.81 -8.47 4.94
N TRP A 43 -13.46 -9.37 5.67
CA TRP A 43 -13.56 -9.26 7.12
C TRP A 43 -12.21 -9.36 7.80
N LEU A 44 -11.32 -10.26 7.35
CA LEU A 44 -9.96 -10.36 7.87
C LEU A 44 -9.20 -9.04 7.71
N ASN A 45 -9.22 -8.45 6.51
CA ASN A 45 -8.57 -7.16 6.25
C ASN A 45 -9.20 -6.04 7.09
N SER A 46 -10.53 -5.99 7.20
CA SER A 46 -11.21 -5.00 8.04
C SER A 46 -10.81 -5.13 9.52
N PHE A 47 -10.74 -6.35 10.07
CA PHE A 47 -10.29 -6.59 11.44
C PHE A 47 -8.82 -6.20 11.64
N MET A 48 -7.97 -6.52 10.67
CA MET A 48 -6.54 -6.20 10.73
C MET A 48 -6.28 -4.70 10.62
N GLY A 49 -7.00 -4.01 9.73
CA GLY A 49 -6.98 -2.56 9.62
C GLY A 49 -7.44 -1.86 10.90
N LEU A 50 -8.51 -2.37 11.54
CA LEU A 50 -8.98 -1.85 12.83
C LEU A 50 -7.97 -2.12 13.96
N ALA A 51 -7.41 -3.33 14.02
CA ALA A 51 -6.40 -3.69 15.00
C ALA A 51 -5.15 -2.79 14.86
N LEU A 52 -4.67 -2.57 13.64
CA LEU A 52 -3.55 -1.66 13.37
C LEU A 52 -3.87 -0.21 13.78
N ALA A 53 -5.09 0.27 13.50
CA ALA A 53 -5.50 1.60 13.93
C ALA A 53 -5.47 1.74 15.45
N ILE A 54 -5.96 0.74 16.19
CA ILE A 54 -5.93 0.70 17.66
C ILE A 54 -4.50 0.65 18.17
N ILE A 55 -3.65 -0.21 17.60
CA ILE A 55 -2.23 -0.33 17.99
C ILE A 55 -1.51 1.02 17.80
N VAL A 56 -1.71 1.68 16.66
CA VAL A 56 -1.11 3.00 16.39
C VAL A 56 -1.68 4.06 17.32
N ALA A 57 -2.98 4.05 17.60
CA ALA A 57 -3.60 5.01 18.52
C ALA A 57 -3.10 4.85 19.97
N VAL A 58 -2.97 3.61 20.45
CA VAL A 58 -2.48 3.29 21.80
C VAL A 58 -0.98 3.55 21.93
N SER A 59 -0.20 3.35 20.87
CA SER A 59 1.24 3.65 20.87
C SER A 59 1.56 5.13 20.60
N ALA A 60 0.63 5.91 20.05
CA ALA A 60 0.79 7.33 19.77
C ALA A 60 1.36 8.18 20.93
N PRO A 61 0.89 8.06 22.20
CA PRO A 61 1.46 8.83 23.31
C PRO A 61 2.92 8.45 23.57
N PHE A 62 3.24 7.15 23.57
CA PHE A 62 4.61 6.67 23.77
C PHE A 62 5.55 7.16 22.66
N VAL A 63 5.11 7.05 21.40
CA VAL A 63 5.89 7.52 20.24
C VAL A 63 6.08 9.04 20.28
N SER A 64 5.02 9.80 20.63
CA SER A 64 5.10 11.26 20.76
C SER A 64 6.09 11.70 21.85
N SER A 65 6.10 11.00 23.00
CA SER A 65 7.07 11.23 24.07
C SER A 65 8.49 10.84 23.66
N PHE A 66 8.68 9.72 22.96
CA PHE A 66 9.99 9.27 22.49
C PHE A 66 10.65 10.28 21.53
N TYR A 67 9.88 10.84 20.61
CA TYR A 67 10.37 11.87 19.68
C TYR A 67 10.40 13.29 20.27
N GLY A 68 9.87 13.50 21.48
CA GLY A 68 9.80 14.82 22.12
C GLY A 68 8.89 15.82 21.39
N GLN A 69 7.88 15.35 20.63
CA GLN A 69 7.05 16.18 19.76
C GLN A 69 5.57 16.03 20.10
N VAL A 70 5.00 17.00 20.82
CA VAL A 70 3.58 16.98 21.27
C VAL A 70 2.60 16.93 20.10
N LYS A 71 2.91 17.63 18.99
CA LYS A 71 2.07 17.64 17.78
C LYS A 71 2.02 16.27 17.06
N LEU A 72 2.92 15.34 17.37
CA LEU A 72 2.94 14.00 16.75
C LEU A 72 1.78 13.12 17.25
N PHE A 73 1.37 13.28 18.52
CA PHE A 73 0.24 12.54 19.08
C PHE A 73 -1.06 12.68 18.27
N PRO A 74 -1.61 13.90 18.06
CA PRO A 74 -2.85 14.04 17.30
C PRO A 74 -2.70 13.65 15.82
N VAL A 75 -1.50 13.80 15.25
CA VAL A 75 -1.21 13.39 13.87
C VAL A 75 -1.30 11.86 13.72
N LEU A 76 -0.71 11.10 14.64
CA LEU A 76 -0.78 9.62 14.63
C LEU A 76 -2.21 9.12 14.85
N ILE A 77 -2.95 9.75 15.76
CA ILE A 77 -4.36 9.40 16.03
C ILE A 77 -5.21 9.62 14.77
N LEU A 78 -5.06 10.75 14.08
CA LEU A 78 -5.82 11.04 12.86
C LEU A 78 -5.42 10.12 11.70
N LEU A 79 -4.12 9.87 11.53
CA LEU A 79 -3.64 8.99 10.45
C LEU A 79 -3.99 7.52 10.69
N SER A 80 -4.22 7.08 11.92
CA SER A 80 -4.62 5.69 12.20
C SER A 80 -5.94 5.31 11.52
N ILE A 81 -6.84 6.28 11.28
CA ILE A 81 -8.11 6.10 10.55
C ILE A 81 -7.87 5.66 9.10
N THR A 82 -6.70 5.93 8.52
CA THR A 82 -6.38 5.50 7.15
C THR A 82 -6.26 3.98 7.02
N PHE A 83 -5.92 3.25 8.10
CA PHE A 83 -5.83 1.79 8.08
C PHE A 83 -7.17 1.10 7.80
N PRO A 84 -8.25 1.31 8.58
CA PRO A 84 -9.53 0.66 8.31
C PRO A 84 -10.11 1.08 6.96
N LEU A 85 -10.00 2.35 6.57
CA LEU A 85 -10.46 2.83 5.26
C LEU A 85 -9.79 2.10 4.11
N SER A 86 -8.46 2.03 4.16
CA SER A 86 -7.68 1.41 3.09
C SER A 86 -7.79 -0.13 3.10
N SER A 87 -8.00 -0.75 4.26
CA SER A 87 -8.21 -2.19 4.38
C SER A 87 -9.54 -2.63 3.78
N CYS A 88 -10.60 -1.88 4.01
CA CYS A 88 -11.90 -2.10 3.38
C CYS A 88 -11.81 -1.93 1.85
N ALA A 89 -11.02 -0.96 1.39
CA ALA A 89 -10.78 -0.73 -0.03
C ALA A 89 -9.97 -1.85 -0.70
N ALA A 90 -9.03 -2.48 0.02
CA ALA A 90 -8.08 -3.44 -0.52
C ALA A 90 -8.75 -4.63 -1.23
N THR A 91 -9.80 -5.20 -0.64
CA THR A 91 -10.53 -6.32 -1.25
C THR A 91 -11.25 -5.90 -2.54
N HIS A 92 -11.85 -4.71 -2.56
CA HIS A 92 -12.50 -4.19 -3.77
C HIS A 92 -11.50 -3.88 -4.88
N LEU A 93 -10.34 -3.33 -4.52
CA LEU A 93 -9.22 -3.12 -5.45
C LEU A 93 -8.75 -4.45 -6.05
N ALA A 94 -8.50 -5.46 -5.20
CA ALA A 94 -8.06 -6.79 -5.65
C ALA A 94 -9.06 -7.45 -6.62
N LEU A 95 -10.37 -7.28 -6.39
CA LEU A 95 -11.41 -7.75 -7.32
C LEU A 95 -11.35 -7.02 -8.66
N LEU A 96 -11.18 -5.70 -8.66
CA LEU A 96 -11.08 -4.90 -9.89
C LEU A 96 -9.80 -5.22 -10.67
N GLU A 97 -8.69 -5.48 -9.98
CA GLU A 97 -7.42 -5.91 -10.58
C GLU A 97 -7.55 -7.28 -11.22
N ARG A 98 -8.18 -8.22 -10.51
CA ARG A 98 -8.50 -9.56 -11.03
C ARG A 98 -9.37 -9.48 -12.27
N GLU A 99 -10.36 -8.58 -12.29
CA GLU A 99 -11.21 -8.30 -13.46
C GLU A 99 -10.50 -7.47 -14.55
N SER A 100 -9.22 -7.14 -14.39
CA SER A 100 -8.40 -6.34 -15.31
C SER A 100 -8.98 -4.95 -15.60
N ARG A 101 -9.73 -4.36 -14.66
CA ARG A 101 -10.34 -3.02 -14.79
C ARG A 101 -9.37 -1.89 -14.45
N PHE A 102 -8.15 -1.95 -14.97
CA PHE A 102 -7.07 -0.99 -14.68
C PHE A 102 -7.43 0.46 -15.06
N LYS A 103 -8.27 0.66 -16.09
CA LYS A 103 -8.76 2.00 -16.46
C LYS A 103 -9.63 2.60 -15.35
N THR A 104 -10.51 1.80 -14.75
CA THR A 104 -11.33 2.22 -13.61
C THR A 104 -10.48 2.49 -12.40
N ILE A 105 -9.53 1.60 -12.08
CA ILE A 105 -8.61 1.76 -10.94
C ILE A 105 -7.83 3.09 -11.07
N SER A 106 -7.20 3.34 -12.22
CA SER A 106 -6.43 4.56 -12.40
C SER A 106 -7.29 5.83 -12.41
N PHE A 107 -8.52 5.76 -12.92
CA PHE A 107 -9.45 6.88 -12.81
C PHE A 107 -9.79 7.19 -11.33
N ILE A 108 -10.00 6.15 -10.53
CA ILE A 108 -10.28 6.29 -9.09
C ILE A 108 -9.10 6.89 -8.34
N GLU A 109 -7.88 6.40 -8.60
CA GLU A 109 -6.65 6.89 -7.97
C GLU A 109 -6.39 8.36 -8.32
N VAL A 110 -6.52 8.72 -9.60
CA VAL A 110 -6.30 10.10 -10.07
C VAL A 110 -7.36 11.04 -9.51
N SER A 111 -8.64 10.70 -9.61
CA SER A 111 -9.71 11.56 -9.10
C SER A 111 -9.64 11.73 -7.58
N SER A 112 -9.35 10.67 -6.84
CA SER A 112 -9.16 10.73 -5.38
C SER A 112 -7.95 11.57 -5.00
N SER A 113 -6.86 11.49 -5.77
CA SER A 113 -5.65 12.31 -5.58
C SER A 113 -5.91 13.79 -5.84
N ILE A 114 -6.64 14.12 -6.90
CA ILE A 114 -7.01 15.50 -7.21
C ILE A 114 -7.85 16.10 -6.08
N ILE A 115 -8.88 15.38 -5.61
CA ILE A 115 -9.74 15.83 -4.50
C ILE A 115 -8.89 16.02 -3.23
N ALA A 116 -8.02 15.06 -2.92
CA ALA A 116 -7.14 15.15 -1.75
C ALA A 116 -6.20 16.36 -1.80
N VAL A 117 -5.60 16.64 -2.96
CA VAL A 117 -4.72 17.81 -3.16
C VAL A 117 -5.49 19.12 -3.02
N ILE A 118 -6.69 19.22 -3.59
CA ILE A 118 -7.54 20.40 -3.44
C ILE A 118 -7.82 20.66 -1.95
N VAL A 119 -8.24 19.64 -1.21
CA VAL A 119 -8.49 19.77 0.24
C VAL A 119 -7.22 20.17 0.99
N ALA A 120 -6.08 19.57 0.66
CA ALA A 120 -4.80 19.90 1.28
C ALA A 120 -4.42 21.37 1.09
N ILE A 121 -4.57 21.91 -0.14
CA ILE A 121 -4.29 23.30 -0.47
C ILE A 121 -5.26 24.23 0.28
N THR A 122 -6.55 23.91 0.31
CA THR A 122 -7.54 24.68 1.05
C THR A 122 -7.20 24.73 2.55
N MET A 123 -6.87 23.59 3.16
CA MET A 123 -6.46 23.53 4.57
C MET A 123 -5.14 24.27 4.82
N ALA A 124 -4.18 24.19 3.91
CA ALA A 124 -2.92 24.92 4.01
C ALA A 124 -3.15 26.44 4.00
N ASN A 125 -4.01 26.94 3.11
CA ASN A 125 -4.37 28.36 3.02
C ASN A 125 -5.13 28.87 4.26
N MET A 126 -5.88 27.99 4.93
CA MET A 126 -6.56 28.29 6.20
C MET A 126 -5.62 28.23 7.42
N GLY A 127 -4.33 27.92 7.24
CA GLY A 127 -3.34 27.92 8.31
C GLY A 127 -3.29 26.62 9.15
N PHE A 128 -3.83 25.51 8.66
CA PHE A 128 -3.82 24.23 9.41
C PHE A 128 -2.44 23.54 9.45
N GLY A 129 -1.43 24.05 8.74
CA GLY A 129 -0.05 23.56 8.83
C GLY A 129 0.08 22.06 8.54
N VAL A 130 0.70 21.28 9.44
CA VAL A 130 0.84 19.80 9.34
C VAL A 130 -0.48 19.10 9.06
N PHE A 131 -1.59 19.59 9.62
CA PHE A 131 -2.89 18.94 9.50
C PHE A 131 -3.45 19.00 8.08
N SER A 132 -2.93 19.88 7.21
CA SER A 132 -3.26 19.87 5.78
C SER A 132 -2.81 18.57 5.09
N LEU A 133 -1.61 18.07 5.42
CA LEU A 133 -1.07 16.81 4.89
C LEU A 133 -1.79 15.59 5.49
N VAL A 134 -2.19 15.69 6.76
CA VAL A 134 -3.03 14.66 7.40
C VAL A 134 -4.39 14.58 6.72
N GLY A 135 -5.03 15.74 6.49
CA GLY A 135 -6.29 15.84 5.76
C GLY A 135 -6.17 15.27 4.35
N GLN A 136 -5.08 15.57 3.63
CA GLN A 136 -4.79 14.98 2.33
C GLN A 136 -4.81 13.45 2.37
N ALA A 137 -4.08 12.84 3.31
CA ALA A 137 -3.98 11.39 3.42
C ALA A 137 -5.32 10.73 3.76
N ILE A 138 -6.10 11.34 4.65
CA ILE A 138 -7.43 10.83 5.04
C ILE A 138 -8.39 10.92 3.85
N ILE A 139 -8.48 12.08 3.18
CA ILE A 139 -9.37 12.28 2.04
C ILE A 139 -9.00 11.36 0.89
N LEU A 140 -7.71 11.17 0.60
CA LEU A 140 -7.25 10.24 -0.42
C LEU A 140 -7.76 8.82 -0.18
N ASN A 141 -7.60 8.31 1.05
CA ASN A 141 -8.04 6.96 1.42
C ASN A 141 -9.56 6.85 1.47
N LEU A 142 -10.25 7.88 1.97
CA LEU A 142 -11.71 7.93 2.04
C LEU A 142 -12.34 7.94 0.65
N MET A 143 -11.88 8.81 -0.24
CA MET A 143 -12.38 8.91 -1.62
C MET A 143 -12.08 7.62 -2.39
N SER A 144 -10.86 7.11 -2.29
CA SER A 144 -10.50 5.84 -2.91
C SER A 144 -11.40 4.71 -2.42
N ALA A 145 -11.61 4.58 -1.11
CA ALA A 145 -12.46 3.55 -0.53
C ALA A 145 -13.91 3.64 -1.04
N ILE A 146 -14.51 4.83 -1.01
CA ILE A 146 -15.87 5.06 -1.51
C ILE A 146 -15.98 4.70 -2.99
N GLN A 147 -15.03 5.15 -3.80
CA GLN A 147 -15.08 4.93 -5.24
C GLN A 147 -14.83 3.46 -5.61
N PHE A 148 -13.89 2.76 -4.95
CA PHE A 148 -13.68 1.33 -5.15
C PHE A 148 -14.90 0.52 -4.73
N TRP A 149 -15.53 0.89 -3.61
CA TRP A 149 -16.78 0.28 -3.19
C TRP A 149 -17.88 0.45 -4.24
N ARG A 150 -18.01 1.64 -4.83
CA ARG A 150 -19.01 1.90 -5.89
C ARG A 150 -18.70 1.16 -7.20
N ALA A 151 -17.43 1.04 -7.57
CA ALA A 151 -17.02 0.40 -8.82
C ALA A 151 -17.06 -1.14 -8.76
N SER A 152 -16.81 -1.72 -7.59
CA SER A 152 -16.90 -3.16 -7.37
C SER A 152 -18.37 -3.59 -7.27
N LYS A 153 -18.75 -4.65 -7.98
CA LYS A 153 -20.11 -5.23 -7.93
C LYS A 153 -20.36 -6.03 -6.65
N TRP A 154 -19.29 -6.53 -6.04
CA TRP A 154 -19.37 -7.38 -4.85
C TRP A 154 -19.71 -6.56 -3.59
N ARG A 155 -20.43 -7.17 -2.66
CA ARG A 155 -20.80 -6.58 -1.36
C ARG A 155 -20.56 -7.58 -0.24
N PRO A 156 -19.98 -7.16 0.90
CA PRO A 156 -19.81 -8.03 2.05
C PRO A 156 -21.16 -8.41 2.63
N TYR A 157 -21.25 -9.64 3.12
CA TYR A 157 -22.43 -10.15 3.82
C TYR A 157 -22.04 -10.70 5.19
N PHE A 158 -22.92 -10.54 6.16
CA PHE A 158 -22.65 -10.91 7.56
C PHE A 158 -22.83 -12.41 7.84
N LYS A 159 -23.47 -13.16 6.94
CA LYS A 159 -23.63 -14.60 7.09
C LYS A 159 -22.28 -15.28 6.87
N ARG A 160 -21.74 -15.94 7.91
CA ARG A 160 -20.44 -16.65 7.86
C ARG A 160 -19.27 -15.71 7.51
N PHE A 161 -19.06 -14.69 8.35
CA PHE A 161 -18.05 -13.64 8.17
C PHE A 161 -16.62 -14.17 7.98
N ILE A 162 -16.25 -15.30 8.60
CA ILE A 162 -14.97 -15.98 8.39
C ILE A 162 -15.23 -17.48 8.14
N ASN A 163 -14.79 -17.97 6.99
CA ASN A 163 -14.72 -19.39 6.69
C ASN A 163 -13.27 -19.88 6.82
N LEU A 164 -12.99 -20.68 7.85
CA LEU A 164 -11.65 -21.16 8.17
C LEU A 164 -11.06 -22.09 7.08
N ASP A 165 -11.90 -22.84 6.38
CA ASP A 165 -11.45 -23.74 5.31
C ASP A 165 -10.94 -22.94 4.10
N GLU A 166 -11.69 -21.90 3.72
CA GLU A 166 -11.28 -20.96 2.67
C GLU A 166 -10.03 -20.17 3.07
N LEU A 167 -9.93 -19.74 4.32
CA LEU A 167 -8.75 -19.06 4.84
C LEU A 167 -7.50 -19.97 4.77
N ARG A 168 -7.63 -21.23 5.20
CA ARG A 168 -6.54 -22.22 5.15
C ARG A 168 -6.03 -22.45 3.73
N SER A 169 -6.93 -22.37 2.74
CA SER A 169 -6.57 -22.54 1.32
C SER A 169 -5.66 -21.42 0.77
N ILE A 170 -5.73 -20.20 1.33
CA ILE A 170 -4.89 -19.07 0.91
C ILE A 170 -3.74 -18.78 1.88
N PHE A 171 -3.81 -19.31 3.11
CA PHE A 171 -2.87 -19.00 4.18
C PHE A 171 -1.42 -19.25 3.79
N GLY A 172 -1.10 -20.37 3.14
CA GLY A 172 0.28 -20.67 2.74
C GLY A 172 0.86 -19.63 1.77
N PHE A 173 0.08 -19.20 0.77
CA PHE A 173 0.51 -18.16 -0.17
C PHE A 173 0.62 -16.80 0.52
N SER A 174 -0.41 -16.40 1.26
CA SER A 174 -0.46 -15.11 1.96
C SER A 174 0.63 -14.98 3.02
N ALA A 175 0.92 -16.04 3.78
CA ALA A 175 2.00 -16.06 4.77
C ALA A 175 3.38 -15.97 4.11
N ASN A 176 3.64 -16.73 3.05
CA ASN A 176 4.90 -16.67 2.33
C ASN A 176 5.13 -15.29 1.69
N LEU A 177 4.10 -14.71 1.09
CA LEU A 177 4.18 -13.37 0.49
C LEU A 177 4.38 -12.29 1.57
N SER A 178 3.67 -12.40 2.70
CA SER A 178 3.86 -11.49 3.83
C SER A 178 5.27 -11.56 4.39
N LEU A 179 5.80 -12.78 4.59
CA LEU A 179 7.15 -12.99 5.07
C LEU A 179 8.17 -12.43 4.08
N PHE A 180 7.97 -12.66 2.77
CA PHE A 180 8.80 -12.08 1.73
C PHE A 180 8.78 -10.55 1.79
N ASN A 181 7.60 -9.92 1.87
CA ASN A 181 7.47 -8.46 1.96
C ASN A 181 8.11 -7.91 3.24
N PHE A 182 7.97 -8.61 4.36
CA PHE A 182 8.60 -8.23 5.63
C PHE A 182 10.13 -8.28 5.53
N ILE A 183 10.69 -9.40 5.06
CA ILE A 183 12.14 -9.56 4.85
C ILE A 183 12.65 -8.49 3.87
N ASN A 184 11.93 -8.27 2.76
CA ASN A 184 12.30 -7.29 1.75
C ASN A 184 12.28 -5.85 2.30
N TYR A 185 11.28 -5.51 3.10
CA TYR A 185 11.22 -4.21 3.76
C TYR A 185 12.41 -3.99 4.68
N PHE A 186 12.71 -4.94 5.57
CA PHE A 186 13.89 -4.83 6.44
C PHE A 186 15.18 -4.82 5.65
N SER A 187 15.31 -5.66 4.62
CA SER A 187 16.50 -5.68 3.76
C SER A 187 16.73 -4.35 3.03
N ARG A 188 15.66 -3.69 2.55
CA ARG A 188 15.77 -2.39 1.87
C ARG A 188 15.97 -1.21 2.82
N ASN A 189 15.49 -1.32 4.06
CA ASN A 189 15.65 -0.27 5.06
C ASN A 189 16.84 -0.53 6.01
N ALA A 190 17.51 -1.67 5.90
CA ALA A 190 18.66 -2.04 6.73
C ALA A 190 19.75 -0.97 6.67
N ASP A 191 20.05 -0.48 5.47
CA ASP A 191 21.05 0.59 5.24
C ASP A 191 20.67 1.85 6.03
N SER A 192 19.41 2.29 5.93
CA SER A 192 18.90 3.44 6.68
C SER A 192 18.88 3.22 8.18
N PHE A 193 18.62 1.99 8.67
CA PHE A 193 18.70 1.66 10.10
C PHE A 193 20.13 1.66 10.62
N ILE A 194 21.07 1.10 9.85
CA ILE A 194 22.50 1.05 10.21
C ILE A 194 23.06 2.48 10.23
N ILE A 195 22.80 3.27 9.18
CA ILE A 195 23.24 4.66 9.10
C ILE A 195 22.58 5.50 10.20
N GLY A 196 21.28 5.31 10.46
CA GLY A 196 20.60 6.03 11.54
C GLY A 196 21.10 5.70 12.95
N LYS A 197 21.60 4.48 13.18
CA LYS A 197 22.10 4.02 14.49
C LYS A 197 23.58 4.31 14.72
N PHE A 198 24.42 4.15 13.68
CA PHE A 198 25.88 4.24 13.80
C PHE A 198 26.48 5.52 13.21
N LEU A 199 25.73 6.27 12.40
CA LEU A 199 26.16 7.54 11.81
C LEU A 199 25.24 8.69 12.28
N SER A 200 25.48 9.90 11.78
CA SER A 200 24.70 11.08 12.15
C SER A 200 23.41 11.21 11.31
N ALA A 201 22.41 11.89 11.88
CA ALA A 201 21.15 12.19 11.20
C ALA A 201 21.35 13.00 9.89
N ALA A 202 22.40 13.82 9.82
CA ALA A 202 22.75 14.56 8.61
C ALA A 202 23.18 13.61 7.47
N ILE A 203 23.98 12.59 7.77
CA ILE A 203 24.43 11.59 6.79
C ILE A 203 23.24 10.74 6.31
N LEU A 204 22.36 10.32 7.23
CA LEU A 204 21.13 9.62 6.89
C LEU A 204 20.21 10.45 5.96
N GLY A 205 20.13 11.77 6.21
CA GLY A 205 19.37 12.69 5.36
C GLY A 205 19.91 12.75 3.93
N SER A 206 21.22 12.92 3.77
CA SER A 206 21.88 12.90 2.46
C SER A 206 21.75 11.56 1.75
N TYR A 207 21.87 10.44 2.48
CA TYR A 207 21.68 9.09 1.95
C TYR A 207 20.25 8.89 1.42
N ASN A 208 19.23 9.20 2.23
CA ASN A 208 17.83 9.06 1.79
C ASN A 208 17.51 9.92 0.57
N LEU A 209 18.07 11.14 0.49
CA LEU A 209 17.89 12.00 -0.66
C LEU A 209 18.50 11.39 -1.93
N ALA A 210 19.75 10.91 -1.84
CA ALA A 210 20.44 10.24 -2.95
C ALA A 210 19.70 8.97 -3.38
N TYR A 211 19.27 8.15 -2.42
CA TYR A 211 18.52 6.92 -2.66
C TYR A 211 17.18 7.18 -3.35
N ARG A 212 16.47 8.24 -2.95
CA ARG A 212 15.20 8.65 -3.57
C ARG A 212 15.40 9.13 -5.00
N LEU A 213 16.45 9.90 -5.26
CA LEU A 213 16.81 10.36 -6.62
C LEU A 213 17.20 9.17 -7.51
N MET A 214 17.94 8.20 -6.97
CA MET A 214 18.32 6.98 -7.67
C MET A 214 17.11 6.11 -8.02
N LEU A 215 16.19 5.90 -7.07
CA LEU A 215 15.03 5.02 -7.30
C LEU A 215 13.96 5.62 -8.20
N PHE A 216 13.84 6.95 -8.26
CA PHE A 216 12.80 7.63 -9.02
C PHE A 216 12.72 7.20 -10.52
N PRO A 217 13.83 7.22 -11.30
CA PRO A 217 13.81 6.74 -12.69
C PRO A 217 13.54 5.23 -12.79
N ILE A 218 14.14 4.42 -11.91
CA ILE A 218 13.95 2.96 -11.89
C ILE A 218 12.48 2.60 -11.68
N GLN A 219 11.82 3.21 -10.70
CA GLN A 219 10.42 2.94 -10.38
C GLN A 219 9.49 3.37 -11.52
N THR A 220 9.75 4.53 -12.14
CA THR A 220 8.94 5.05 -13.24
C THR A 220 9.03 4.14 -14.46
N LEU A 221 10.24 3.73 -14.85
CA LEU A 221 10.46 2.81 -15.98
C LEU A 221 9.86 1.43 -15.70
N THR A 222 10.08 0.88 -14.51
CA THR A 222 9.57 -0.44 -14.12
C THR A 222 8.04 -0.46 -14.10
N PHE A 223 7.39 0.60 -13.63
CA PHE A 223 5.92 0.69 -13.59
C PHE A 223 5.30 0.68 -14.99
N VAL A 224 5.86 1.45 -15.92
CA VAL A 224 5.40 1.48 -17.32
C VAL A 224 5.63 0.14 -18.01
N ALA A 225 6.82 -0.45 -17.81
CA ALA A 225 7.16 -1.75 -18.36
C ALA A 225 6.23 -2.85 -17.84
N ASN A 226 6.04 -2.98 -16.51
CA ASN A 226 5.17 -4.01 -15.95
C ASN A 226 3.72 -3.87 -16.42
N ARG A 227 3.20 -2.64 -16.52
CA ARG A 227 1.82 -2.40 -16.94
C ARG A 227 1.56 -2.76 -18.42
N SER A 228 2.58 -2.69 -19.28
CA SER A 228 2.48 -3.06 -20.70
C SER A 228 2.82 -4.53 -20.96
N LEU A 229 3.80 -5.09 -20.24
CA LEU A 229 4.26 -6.48 -20.40
C LEU A 229 3.31 -7.50 -19.80
N TYR A 230 2.73 -7.21 -18.63
CA TYR A 230 1.89 -8.17 -17.93
C TYR A 230 0.70 -8.68 -18.77
N PRO A 231 -0.03 -7.83 -19.53
CA PRO A 231 -1.10 -8.29 -20.43
C PRO A 231 -0.61 -9.08 -21.64
N ILE A 232 0.60 -8.80 -22.12
CA ILE A 232 1.20 -9.48 -23.29
C ILE A 232 1.64 -10.88 -22.89
N LEU A 233 2.35 -11.00 -21.76
CA LEU A 233 2.78 -12.29 -21.21
C LEU A 233 1.58 -13.17 -20.83
N SER A 234 0.50 -12.58 -20.29
CA SER A 234 -0.71 -13.33 -19.93
C SER A 234 -1.47 -13.88 -21.15
N ARG A 235 -1.46 -13.18 -22.30
CA ARG A 235 -2.09 -13.68 -23.53
C ARG A 235 -1.36 -14.85 -24.17
N HIS A 236 -0.06 -14.97 -23.90
CA HIS A 236 0.80 -16.03 -24.42
C HIS A 236 1.25 -17.00 -23.33
N GLN A 237 0.49 -17.11 -22.24
CA GLN A 237 0.85 -17.90 -21.06
C GLN A 237 1.15 -19.39 -21.35
N ASP A 238 0.59 -19.94 -22.43
CA ASP A 238 0.74 -21.34 -22.82
C ASP A 238 1.89 -21.57 -23.84
N ASP A 239 2.54 -20.50 -24.32
CA ASP A 239 3.64 -20.56 -25.28
C ASP A 239 4.95 -20.09 -24.64
N ASN A 240 5.66 -21.05 -24.04
CA ASN A 240 6.95 -20.83 -23.37
C ASN A 240 8.01 -20.19 -24.28
N SER A 241 7.94 -20.39 -25.60
CA SER A 241 8.92 -19.84 -26.53
C SER A 241 8.75 -18.32 -26.69
N VAL A 242 7.51 -17.85 -26.75
CA VAL A 242 7.14 -16.44 -26.88
C VAL A 242 7.37 -15.69 -25.56
N ILE A 243 7.08 -16.32 -24.43
CA ILE A 243 7.38 -15.76 -23.09
C ILE A 243 8.88 -15.56 -22.92
N SER A 244 9.68 -16.59 -23.22
CA SER A 244 11.14 -16.54 -23.09
C SER A 244 11.75 -15.42 -23.94
N LYS A 245 11.33 -15.32 -25.21
CA LYS A 245 11.81 -14.28 -26.12
C LYS A 245 11.44 -12.86 -25.67
N ASN A 246 10.20 -12.65 -25.22
CA ASN A 246 9.77 -11.34 -24.73
C ASN A 246 10.46 -10.98 -23.40
N TYR A 247 10.68 -11.95 -22.52
CA TYR A 247 11.45 -11.76 -21.30
C TYR A 247 12.89 -11.34 -21.59
N PHE A 248 13.61 -12.05 -22.48
CA PHE A 248 14.97 -11.70 -22.87
C PHE A 248 15.07 -10.33 -23.55
N ASN A 249 14.11 -9.98 -24.41
CA ASN A 249 14.07 -8.64 -25.02
C ASN A 249 13.89 -7.53 -23.98
N CYS A 250 13.07 -7.76 -22.97
CA CYS A 250 12.87 -6.79 -21.89
C CYS A 250 14.10 -6.67 -21.00
N VAL A 251 14.74 -7.79 -20.64
CA VAL A 251 16.00 -7.78 -19.91
C VAL A 251 17.08 -7.04 -20.71
N PHE A 252 17.15 -7.24 -22.02
CA PHE A 252 18.11 -6.55 -22.89
C PHE A 252 17.86 -5.02 -22.96
N ILE A 253 16.61 -4.59 -23.10
CA ILE A 253 16.26 -3.15 -23.08
C ILE A 253 16.57 -2.53 -21.72
N ILE A 254 16.28 -3.25 -20.63
CA ILE A 254 16.60 -2.79 -19.27
C ILE A 254 18.13 -2.66 -19.10
N LEU A 255 18.90 -3.66 -19.54
CA LEU A 255 20.37 -3.64 -19.51
C LEU A 255 20.99 -2.54 -20.39
N MET A 256 20.33 -2.14 -21.47
CA MET A 256 20.76 -1.00 -22.31
C MET A 256 20.47 0.36 -21.66
N LEU A 257 19.52 0.42 -20.75
CA LEU A 257 19.09 1.65 -20.07
C LEU A 257 19.78 1.87 -18.71
N THR A 258 20.27 0.81 -18.08
CA THR A 258 21.03 0.83 -16.81
C THR A 258 22.53 0.76 -17.07
#